data_AF-A0A2I0WSK8-F1
#
_entry.id   AF-A0A2I0WSK8-F1
#
_cell.length_a   1.000
_cell.length_b   1.000
_cell.length_c   1.000
_cell.angle_alpha   90.00
_cell.angle_beta   90.00
_cell.angle_gamma   90.00
#
_symmetry.space_group_name_H-M   'P 1'
#
loop_
_entity.id
_entity.type
_entity.pdbx_description
1 polymer ?
#
loop_
_entity_poly.entity_id
_entity_poly.type
_entity_poly.pdbx_seq_one_letter_code
_entity_poly.pdbx_strand_id
1 'polypeptide(L)'
;MSSIQVRLITVSLDGSGDYDKVQEAIDSVSLSNGTRTVIQVSPGLYKGPLYVPKTKNLITLTAYSPEKTIISWQNTATCINHHQASRVIGTGTFGCGTVIIEGEDFIAENITFENSAPQGSGQAVAVRVTADRCAFYNCRFLGWQDTVYLHYGKHYLRDCYIEGSVDFIFGNATALLENCHINCKSPGFITAQSRKSSQESTGYVFLRYAVFTIFAHVLFVCCKPFSSSCVDRSHVPSFFVTFHTFTGKPPRQ
;
A
#
# COMPACT_ATOMS: atom_id res chain seq x y z
N MET A 1 16.44 30.76 -14.01
CA MET A 1 16.09 29.70 -13.04
C MET A 1 14.58 29.53 -13.11
N SER A 2 14.09 28.44 -13.72
CA SER A 2 12.66 28.14 -13.72
C SER A 2 12.26 27.77 -12.29
N SER A 3 11.39 28.55 -11.66
CA SER A 3 10.77 28.17 -10.39
C SER A 3 10.08 26.82 -10.59
N ILE A 4 10.38 25.82 -9.75
CA ILE A 4 9.61 24.57 -9.72
C ILE A 4 8.18 24.97 -9.37
N GLN A 5 7.28 24.96 -10.36
CA GLN A 5 5.86 25.15 -10.08
C GLN A 5 5.33 23.88 -9.44
N VAL A 6 4.77 24.01 -8.24
CA VAL A 6 4.04 22.95 -7.55
C VAL A 6 2.60 23.41 -7.48
N ARG A 7 1.67 22.57 -7.95
CA ARG A 7 0.23 22.83 -7.82
C ARG A 7 -0.23 22.30 -6.46
N LEU A 8 -0.88 23.13 -5.65
CA LEU A 8 -1.49 22.72 -4.39
C LEU A 8 -3.01 22.62 -4.56
N ILE A 9 -3.60 21.56 -4.05
CA ILE A 9 -5.05 21.33 -3.94
C ILE A 9 -5.33 20.93 -2.49
N THR A 10 -6.35 21.50 -1.88
CA THR A 10 -6.75 21.22 -0.50
C THR A 10 -8.04 20.42 -0.44
N VAL A 11 -8.14 19.48 0.51
CA VAL A 11 -9.34 18.66 0.71
C VAL A 11 -9.76 18.70 2.16
N SER A 12 -11.01 19.08 2.44
CA SER A 12 -11.54 19.15 3.80
C SER A 12 -13.02 18.76 3.88
N LEU A 13 -13.37 17.90 4.85
CA LEU A 13 -14.75 17.43 5.05
C LEU A 13 -15.72 18.55 5.49
N ASP A 14 -15.20 19.64 6.05
CA ASP A 14 -15.99 20.80 6.49
C ASP A 14 -16.25 21.83 5.36
N GLY A 15 -15.76 21.56 4.14
CA GLY A 15 -15.91 22.43 2.99
C GLY A 15 -14.95 23.63 2.96
N SER A 16 -13.98 23.71 3.87
CA SER A 16 -12.97 24.79 3.87
C SER A 16 -11.86 24.61 2.83
N GLY A 17 -11.75 23.42 2.21
CA GLY A 17 -10.81 23.12 1.14
C GLY A 17 -11.41 23.29 -0.26
N ASP A 18 -10.57 23.13 -1.29
CA ASP A 18 -10.99 23.18 -2.70
C ASP A 18 -12.00 22.06 -3.04
N TYR A 19 -11.89 20.91 -2.36
CA TYR A 19 -12.80 19.76 -2.47
C TYR A 19 -13.17 19.22 -1.09
N ASP A 20 -14.31 18.53 -0.99
CA ASP A 20 -14.71 17.77 0.21
C ASP A 20 -14.35 16.27 0.11
N LYS A 21 -14.07 15.78 -1.10
CA LYS A 21 -13.71 14.40 -1.41
C LYS A 21 -12.33 14.30 -2.07
N VAL A 22 -11.53 13.34 -1.58
CA VAL A 22 -10.18 13.09 -2.11
C VAL A 22 -10.22 12.62 -3.57
N GLN A 23 -11.21 11.81 -3.96
CA GLN A 23 -11.34 11.38 -5.35
C GLN A 23 -11.58 12.55 -6.31
N GLU A 24 -12.38 13.54 -5.92
CA GLU A 24 -12.65 14.71 -6.77
C GLU A 24 -11.38 15.57 -6.96
N ALA A 25 -10.56 15.69 -5.92
CA ALA A 25 -9.25 16.34 -6.03
C ALA A 25 -8.31 15.59 -6.99
N ILE A 26 -8.24 14.25 -6.90
CA ILE A 26 -7.50 13.41 -7.87
C ILE A 26 -8.08 13.59 -9.27
N ASP A 27 -9.41 13.69 -9.38
CA ASP A 27 -10.10 13.83 -10.66
C ASP A 27 -9.78 15.15 -11.37
N SER A 28 -9.52 16.22 -10.61
CA SER A 28 -9.15 17.55 -11.10
C SER A 28 -7.70 17.70 -11.60
N VAL A 29 -6.83 16.71 -11.32
CA VAL A 29 -5.47 16.69 -11.85
C VAL A 29 -5.55 16.41 -13.35
N SER A 30 -4.82 17.20 -14.15
CA SER A 30 -4.84 17.09 -15.60
C SER A 30 -4.37 15.70 -16.06
N LEU A 31 -4.93 15.25 -17.18
CA LEU A 31 -4.40 14.08 -17.88
C LEU A 31 -2.96 14.37 -18.35
N SER A 32 -2.11 13.36 -18.31
CA SER A 32 -0.69 13.45 -18.64
C SER A 32 0.04 14.53 -17.83
N ASN A 33 -0.30 14.64 -16.54
CA ASN A 33 0.27 15.61 -15.63
C ASN A 33 1.81 15.55 -15.62
N GLY A 34 2.45 16.64 -16.06
CA GLY A 34 3.91 16.79 -16.12
C GLY A 34 4.51 17.53 -14.92
N THR A 35 3.67 17.99 -13.98
CA THR A 35 4.08 18.85 -12.85
C THR A 35 3.59 18.28 -11.53
N ARG A 36 4.42 18.27 -10.50
CA ARG A 36 4.01 17.76 -9.17
C ARG A 36 2.75 18.47 -8.67
N THR A 37 1.68 17.71 -8.47
CA THR A 37 0.45 18.21 -7.84
C THR A 37 0.34 17.63 -6.43
N VAL A 38 0.33 18.50 -5.43
CA VAL A 38 0.18 18.15 -4.01
C VAL A 38 -1.29 18.29 -3.64
N ILE A 39 -1.88 17.20 -3.21
CA ILE A 39 -3.23 17.12 -2.64
C ILE A 39 -3.05 17.03 -1.13
N GLN A 40 -3.33 18.12 -0.42
CA GLN A 40 -3.24 18.23 1.03
C GLN A 40 -4.60 17.95 1.67
N VAL A 41 -4.68 16.92 2.49
CA VAL A 41 -5.92 16.42 3.10
C VAL A 41 -5.97 16.79 4.57
N SER A 42 -7.04 17.47 4.98
CA SER A 42 -7.30 17.83 6.38
C SER A 42 -7.55 16.61 7.26
N PRO A 43 -7.47 16.74 8.61
CA PRO A 43 -7.92 15.71 9.54
C PRO A 43 -9.36 15.27 9.27
N GLY A 44 -9.60 13.95 9.23
CA GLY A 44 -10.90 13.38 8.94
C GLY A 44 -10.87 11.90 8.58
N LEU A 45 -12.04 11.27 8.63
CA LEU A 45 -12.29 9.93 8.11
C LEU A 45 -12.94 10.04 6.73
N TYR A 46 -12.17 9.80 5.68
CA TYR A 46 -12.59 9.86 4.29
C TYR A 46 -13.02 8.47 3.85
N LYS A 47 -14.34 8.25 3.78
CA LYS A 47 -14.92 6.98 3.37
C LYS A 47 -15.11 6.91 1.86
N GLY A 48 -14.62 5.84 1.25
CA GLY A 48 -14.83 5.55 -0.16
C GLY A 48 -13.53 5.11 -0.84
N PRO A 49 -13.63 4.29 -1.90
CA PRO A 49 -12.44 3.80 -2.57
C PRO A 49 -11.87 4.87 -3.49
N LEU A 50 -10.54 4.94 -3.55
CA LEU A 50 -9.79 5.88 -4.38
C LEU A 50 -9.09 5.19 -5.54
N TYR A 51 -9.04 5.86 -6.68
CA TYR A 51 -8.32 5.41 -7.86
C TYR A 51 -7.46 6.54 -8.43
N VAL A 52 -6.14 6.32 -8.43
CA VAL A 52 -5.15 7.18 -9.08
C VAL A 52 -4.79 6.56 -10.43
N PRO A 53 -5.33 7.07 -11.56
CA PRO A 53 -5.12 6.45 -12.86
C PRO A 53 -3.69 6.64 -13.37
N LYS A 54 -3.24 5.71 -14.23
CA LYS A 54 -1.95 5.78 -14.95
C LYS A 54 -1.72 7.03 -15.81
N THR A 55 -2.77 7.80 -16.08
CA THR A 55 -2.69 9.06 -16.82
C THR A 55 -2.44 10.26 -15.91
N LYS A 56 -2.37 10.07 -14.59
CA LYS A 56 -2.20 11.15 -13.59
C LYS A 56 -1.00 10.86 -12.70
N ASN A 57 0.17 11.00 -13.30
CA ASN A 57 1.46 10.85 -12.62
C ASN A 57 1.78 12.07 -11.72
N LEU A 58 2.83 11.96 -10.92
CA LEU A 58 3.36 13.07 -10.11
C LEU A 58 2.34 13.66 -9.13
N ILE A 59 1.50 12.83 -8.53
CA ILE A 59 0.60 13.23 -7.43
C ILE A 59 1.29 12.96 -6.09
N THR A 60 1.31 13.97 -5.22
CA THR A 60 1.61 13.79 -3.80
C THR A 60 0.32 13.90 -3.00
N LEU A 61 -0.05 12.87 -2.25
CA LEU A 61 -1.16 12.88 -1.30
C LEU A 61 -0.62 13.03 0.12
N THR A 62 -0.80 14.19 0.74
CA THR A 62 -0.18 14.49 2.04
C THR A 62 -1.21 14.94 3.06
N ALA A 63 -0.96 14.66 4.33
CA ALA A 63 -1.76 15.14 5.44
C ALA A 63 -0.86 15.59 6.61
N TYR A 64 -1.48 16.06 7.69
CA TYR A 64 -0.73 16.55 8.86
C TYR A 64 -0.33 15.45 9.84
N SER A 65 -1.16 14.41 9.98
CA SER A 65 -0.92 13.31 10.92
C SER A 65 -1.64 12.06 10.43
N PRO A 66 -0.94 10.92 10.34
CA PRO A 66 -1.57 9.69 9.88
C PRO A 66 -2.63 9.19 10.87
N GLU A 67 -2.53 9.51 12.16
CA GLU A 67 -3.52 9.15 13.18
C GLU A 67 -4.86 9.89 13.00
N LYS A 68 -4.85 11.04 12.32
CA LYS A 68 -6.01 11.94 12.21
C LYS A 68 -6.63 11.97 10.82
N THR A 69 -5.89 11.57 9.78
CA THR A 69 -6.38 11.54 8.40
C THR A 69 -6.37 10.11 7.88
N ILE A 70 -7.57 9.53 7.74
CA ILE A 70 -7.77 8.12 7.42
C ILE A 70 -8.61 8.01 6.15
N ILE A 71 -8.10 7.31 5.15
CA ILE A 71 -8.86 6.87 3.98
C ILE A 71 -9.27 5.42 4.24
N SER A 72 -10.58 5.17 4.31
CA SER A 72 -11.12 3.88 4.71
C SER A 72 -12.19 3.37 3.76
N TRP A 73 -12.09 2.09 3.44
CA TRP A 73 -13.12 1.32 2.75
C TRP A 73 -13.09 -0.14 3.19
N GLN A 74 -13.98 -0.97 2.67
CA GLN A 74 -14.17 -2.35 3.15
C GLN A 74 -14.44 -3.36 2.03
N ASN A 75 -13.83 -3.14 0.86
CA ASN A 75 -13.93 -4.09 -0.25
C ASN A 75 -13.19 -5.39 0.11
N THR A 76 -13.74 -6.52 -0.31
CA THR A 76 -13.11 -7.83 -0.25
C THR A 76 -12.96 -8.39 -1.67
N ALA A 77 -12.14 -9.41 -1.87
CA ALA A 77 -11.97 -10.03 -3.19
C ALA A 77 -13.30 -10.54 -3.81
N THR A 78 -14.30 -10.84 -2.99
CA THR A 78 -15.61 -11.33 -3.41
C THR A 78 -16.70 -10.24 -3.42
N CYS A 79 -16.42 -9.07 -2.85
CA CYS A 79 -17.38 -7.96 -2.75
C CYS A 79 -16.67 -6.63 -3.01
N ILE A 80 -16.77 -6.14 -4.24
CA ILE A 80 -16.15 -4.89 -4.68
C ILE A 80 -17.24 -3.87 -5.00
N ASN A 81 -17.31 -2.80 -4.21
CA ASN A 81 -18.05 -1.59 -4.53
C ASN A 81 -17.04 -0.50 -4.85
N HIS A 82 -16.99 -0.05 -6.10
CA HIS A 82 -16.07 0.97 -6.58
C HIS A 82 -16.71 1.81 -7.69
N HIS A 83 -16.36 3.10 -7.75
CA HIS A 83 -16.83 4.02 -8.78
C HIS A 83 -16.21 3.78 -10.18
N GLN A 84 -15.33 2.78 -10.31
CA GLN A 84 -14.66 2.42 -11.56
C GLN A 84 -15.15 1.04 -11.97
N ALA A 85 -15.28 0.81 -13.27
CA ALA A 85 -15.68 -0.49 -13.79
C ALA A 85 -14.57 -1.53 -13.53
N SER A 86 -14.97 -2.80 -13.33
CA SER A 86 -14.05 -3.92 -13.14
C SER A 86 -13.03 -4.10 -14.27
N ARG A 87 -13.35 -3.69 -15.50
CA ARG A 87 -12.39 -3.68 -16.62
C ARG A 87 -11.22 -2.70 -16.43
N VAL A 88 -11.36 -1.72 -15.53
CA VAL A 88 -10.35 -0.70 -15.22
C VAL A 88 -9.52 -1.13 -14.01
N ILE A 89 -10.19 -1.46 -12.91
CA ILE A 89 -9.52 -1.75 -11.63
C ILE A 89 -9.25 -3.23 -11.38
N GLY A 90 -9.81 -4.11 -12.21
CA GLY A 90 -9.78 -5.56 -12.09
C GLY A 90 -10.90 -6.14 -11.20
N THR A 91 -10.73 -7.41 -10.84
CA THR A 91 -11.64 -8.19 -9.98
C THR A 91 -10.82 -8.90 -8.89
N GLY A 92 -11.48 -9.62 -7.97
CA GLY A 92 -10.77 -10.40 -6.96
C GLY A 92 -9.92 -9.54 -6.03
N THR A 93 -8.81 -10.10 -5.55
CA THR A 93 -7.83 -9.37 -4.72
C THR A 93 -7.27 -8.15 -5.45
N PHE A 94 -7.10 -8.23 -6.77
CA PHE A 94 -6.57 -7.13 -7.57
C PHE A 94 -7.52 -5.91 -7.57
N GLY A 95 -8.83 -6.13 -7.60
CA GLY A 95 -9.83 -5.05 -7.65
C GLY A 95 -10.32 -4.54 -6.30
N CYS A 96 -9.95 -5.16 -5.17
CA CYS A 96 -10.55 -4.85 -3.86
C CYS A 96 -9.80 -3.81 -3.01
N GLY A 97 -8.84 -3.08 -3.58
CA GLY A 97 -8.10 -2.03 -2.86
C GLY A 97 -9.00 -0.89 -2.37
N THR A 98 -8.84 -0.47 -1.11
CA THR A 98 -9.36 0.83 -0.64
C THR A 98 -8.76 1.97 -1.48
N VAL A 99 -7.45 1.90 -1.73
CA VAL A 99 -6.76 2.81 -2.64
C VAL A 99 -6.04 2.01 -3.73
N ILE A 100 -6.31 2.34 -4.98
CA ILE A 100 -5.67 1.76 -6.15
C ILE A 100 -4.81 2.83 -6.84
N ILE A 101 -3.50 2.57 -6.91
CA ILE A 101 -2.52 3.49 -7.46
C ILE A 101 -1.91 2.91 -8.73
N GLU A 102 -2.14 3.57 -9.85
CA GLU A 102 -1.58 3.22 -11.17
C GLU A 102 -0.81 4.37 -11.82
N GLY A 103 -0.88 5.59 -11.24
CA GLY A 103 -0.05 6.74 -11.62
C GLY A 103 1.37 6.62 -11.10
N GLU A 104 2.36 6.85 -11.98
CA GLU A 104 3.78 6.82 -11.63
C GLU A 104 4.22 8.05 -10.84
N ASP A 105 5.34 7.92 -10.13
CA ASP A 105 5.91 8.99 -9.29
C ASP A 105 4.94 9.49 -8.20
N PHE A 106 4.03 8.61 -7.76
CA PHE A 106 3.09 8.88 -6.68
C PHE A 106 3.82 8.93 -5.34
N ILE A 107 3.48 9.91 -4.50
CA ILE A 107 3.98 10.01 -3.13
C ILE A 107 2.79 10.10 -2.18
N ALA A 108 2.85 9.39 -1.06
CA ALA A 108 1.97 9.65 0.08
C ALA A 108 2.76 9.96 1.35
N GLU A 109 2.24 10.90 2.15
CA GLU A 109 2.89 11.35 3.38
C GLU A 109 1.88 11.54 4.51
N ASN A 110 2.21 11.05 5.71
CA ASN A 110 1.46 11.31 6.94
C ASN A 110 -0.04 10.94 6.87
N ILE A 111 -0.40 9.88 6.16
CA ILE A 111 -1.79 9.47 5.96
C ILE A 111 -2.00 7.98 6.28
N THR A 112 -3.20 7.63 6.74
CA THR A 112 -3.61 6.24 6.94
C THR A 112 -4.43 5.73 5.76
N PHE A 113 -4.07 4.55 5.27
CA PHE A 113 -4.87 3.75 4.36
C PHE A 113 -5.40 2.52 5.09
N GLU A 114 -6.72 2.37 5.13
CA GLU A 114 -7.38 1.30 5.87
C GLU A 114 -8.30 0.48 4.97
N ASN A 115 -8.22 -0.84 5.10
CA ASN A 115 -9.34 -1.71 4.78
C ASN A 115 -10.00 -2.22 6.07
N SER A 116 -11.21 -1.76 6.32
CA SER A 116 -11.98 -2.01 7.55
C SER A 116 -12.85 -3.27 7.49
N ALA A 117 -12.69 -4.12 6.45
CA ALA A 117 -13.34 -5.42 6.41
C ALA A 117 -12.95 -6.25 7.67
N PRO A 118 -13.90 -6.94 8.31
CA PRO A 118 -13.64 -7.65 9.56
C PRO A 118 -12.68 -8.85 9.36
N GLN A 119 -12.07 -9.30 10.46
CA GLN A 119 -11.26 -10.51 10.44
C GLN A 119 -12.09 -11.69 9.93
N GLY A 120 -11.52 -12.51 9.05
CA GLY A 120 -12.22 -13.65 8.44
C GLY A 120 -12.96 -13.32 7.14
N SER A 121 -12.94 -12.07 6.68
CA SER A 121 -13.52 -11.66 5.38
C SER A 121 -12.74 -12.13 4.14
N GLY A 122 -11.63 -12.85 4.31
CA GLY A 122 -10.72 -13.21 3.23
C GLY A 122 -9.82 -12.02 2.83
N GLN A 123 -9.43 -11.96 1.56
CA GLN A 123 -8.52 -10.94 1.05
C GLN A 123 -9.19 -9.55 1.01
N ALA A 124 -8.58 -8.57 1.65
CA ALA A 124 -9.10 -7.21 1.77
C ALA A 124 -7.94 -6.20 1.77
N VAL A 125 -7.71 -5.59 0.60
CA VAL A 125 -6.52 -4.76 0.35
C VAL A 125 -6.75 -3.32 0.80
N ALA A 126 -5.84 -2.76 1.61
CA ALA A 126 -5.85 -1.33 1.94
C ALA A 126 -5.26 -0.50 0.81
N VAL A 127 -4.12 -0.92 0.25
CA VAL A 127 -3.49 -0.24 -0.90
C VAL A 127 -2.99 -1.26 -1.92
N ARG A 128 -3.34 -1.05 -3.19
CA ARG A 128 -2.70 -1.69 -4.33
C ARG A 128 -1.87 -0.68 -5.12
N VAL A 129 -0.61 -1.03 -5.40
CA VAL A 129 0.31 -0.21 -6.19
C VAL A 129 0.79 -0.96 -7.43
N THR A 130 0.35 -0.48 -8.60
CA THR A 130 0.78 -0.94 -9.93
C THR A 130 1.36 0.25 -10.68
N ALA A 131 2.49 0.77 -10.19
CA ALA A 131 3.12 1.99 -10.70
C ALA A 131 4.60 2.03 -10.32
N ASP A 132 5.42 2.68 -11.14
CA ASP A 132 6.86 2.82 -10.87
C ASP A 132 7.17 4.08 -10.05
N ARG A 133 8.26 4.01 -9.28
CA ARG A 133 8.81 5.13 -8.48
C ARG A 133 7.81 5.71 -7.47
N CYS A 134 7.03 4.85 -6.82
CA CYS A 134 6.10 5.29 -5.77
C CYS A 134 6.78 5.31 -4.40
N ALA A 135 6.47 6.31 -3.58
CA ALA A 135 7.02 6.45 -2.23
C ALA A 135 5.95 6.73 -1.18
N PHE A 136 6.16 6.21 0.04
CA PHE A 136 5.27 6.39 1.18
C PHE A 136 6.12 6.76 2.40
N TYR A 137 5.81 7.89 3.02
CA TYR A 137 6.54 8.41 4.18
C TYR A 137 5.60 8.57 5.37
N ASN A 138 5.95 8.00 6.52
CA ASN A 138 5.15 8.11 7.75
C ASN A 138 3.66 7.78 7.52
N CYS A 139 3.40 6.75 6.70
CA CYS A 139 2.04 6.30 6.40
C CYS A 139 1.67 5.11 7.27
N ARG A 140 0.37 4.89 7.48
CA ARG A 140 -0.14 3.71 8.18
C ARG A 140 -0.98 2.87 7.22
N PHE A 141 -0.77 1.56 7.21
CA PHE A 141 -1.50 0.61 6.40
C PHE A 141 -2.20 -0.38 7.32
N LEU A 142 -3.53 -0.29 7.38
CA LEU A 142 -4.35 -1.03 8.35
C LEU A 142 -5.23 -2.04 7.62
N GLY A 143 -5.21 -3.30 8.07
CA GLY A 143 -6.02 -4.36 7.49
C GLY A 143 -5.88 -5.68 8.23
N TRP A 144 -6.22 -6.77 7.52
CA TRP A 144 -6.08 -8.15 7.98
C TRP A 144 -5.29 -8.97 6.96
N GLN A 145 -5.98 -9.73 6.09
CA GLN A 145 -5.34 -10.52 5.06
C GLN A 145 -5.14 -9.67 3.79
N ASP A 146 -3.95 -9.78 3.18
CA ASP A 146 -3.58 -9.09 1.94
C ASP A 146 -3.62 -7.54 2.07
N THR A 147 -3.17 -6.95 3.20
CA THR A 147 -3.26 -5.49 3.48
C THR A 147 -2.55 -4.60 2.44
N VAL A 148 -1.29 -4.85 2.10
CA VAL A 148 -0.46 -4.02 1.21
C VAL A 148 -0.05 -4.82 -0.02
N TYR A 149 -0.66 -4.49 -1.17
CA TYR A 149 -0.38 -5.13 -2.45
C TYR A 149 0.63 -4.32 -3.27
N LEU A 150 1.91 -4.62 -3.08
CA LEU A 150 3.02 -4.08 -3.87
C LEU A 150 3.14 -4.89 -5.19
N HIS A 151 2.20 -4.65 -6.09
CA HIS A 151 1.97 -5.47 -7.28
C HIS A 151 3.11 -5.35 -8.32
N TYR A 152 3.43 -4.13 -8.77
CA TYR A 152 4.44 -3.88 -9.79
C TYR A 152 5.10 -2.51 -9.65
N GLY A 153 6.39 -2.42 -10.01
CA GLY A 153 7.19 -1.20 -10.02
C GLY A 153 8.24 -1.15 -8.90
N LYS A 154 8.92 -0.01 -8.76
CA LYS A 154 9.85 0.30 -7.66
C LYS A 154 9.13 1.11 -6.58
N HIS A 155 9.07 0.58 -5.35
CA HIS A 155 8.36 1.21 -4.23
C HIS A 155 9.31 1.47 -3.05
N TYR A 156 9.17 2.61 -2.40
CA TYR A 156 9.91 2.94 -1.19
C TYR A 156 8.95 3.29 -0.06
N LEU A 157 9.02 2.57 1.05
CA LEU A 157 8.22 2.82 2.24
C LEU A 157 9.20 3.17 3.36
N ARG A 158 9.02 4.35 3.97
CA ARG A 158 9.91 4.83 5.03
C ARG A 158 9.11 5.33 6.23
N ASP A 159 9.53 4.95 7.43
CA ASP A 159 8.90 5.37 8.68
C ASP A 159 7.42 4.96 8.77
N CYS A 160 7.00 3.93 8.04
CA CYS A 160 5.61 3.51 7.94
C CYS A 160 5.23 2.48 9.01
N TYR A 161 3.95 2.45 9.37
CA TYR A 161 3.36 1.37 10.19
C TYR A 161 2.48 0.49 9.31
N ILE A 162 2.63 -0.83 9.40
CA ILE A 162 1.88 -1.81 8.61
C ILE A 162 1.33 -2.88 9.55
N GLU A 163 0.03 -3.16 9.47
CA GLU A 163 -0.58 -4.25 10.24
C GLU A 163 -1.42 -5.21 9.40
N GLY A 164 -1.46 -6.47 9.84
CA GLY A 164 -2.24 -7.51 9.19
C GLY A 164 -2.07 -8.88 9.82
N SER A 165 -2.54 -9.91 9.12
CA SER A 165 -2.52 -11.30 9.55
C SER A 165 -1.82 -12.21 8.53
N VAL A 166 -2.48 -12.50 7.42
CA VAL A 166 -2.02 -13.44 6.40
C VAL A 166 -1.57 -12.68 5.16
N ASP A 167 -0.34 -12.94 4.72
CA ASP A 167 0.23 -12.43 3.46
C ASP A 167 0.11 -10.91 3.31
N PHE A 168 0.19 -10.16 4.41
CA PHE A 168 -0.29 -8.78 4.44
C PHE A 168 0.67 -7.77 3.77
N ILE A 169 1.86 -8.19 3.35
CA ILE A 169 2.73 -7.48 2.40
C ILE A 169 3.04 -8.42 1.23
N PHE A 170 2.46 -8.19 0.05
CA PHE A 170 2.52 -9.17 -1.04
C PHE A 170 2.58 -8.56 -2.43
N GLY A 171 2.94 -9.38 -3.41
CA GLY A 171 3.08 -9.01 -4.82
C GLY A 171 4.48 -9.24 -5.40
N ASN A 172 4.78 -8.57 -6.51
CA ASN A 172 6.02 -8.75 -7.28
C ASN A 172 6.76 -7.44 -7.58
N ALA A 173 6.58 -6.39 -6.79
CA ALA A 173 7.37 -5.18 -6.92
C ALA A 173 8.83 -5.37 -6.46
N THR A 174 9.68 -4.41 -6.81
CA THR A 174 10.95 -4.15 -6.11
C THR A 174 10.65 -3.13 -5.02
N ALA A 175 10.73 -3.52 -3.74
CA ALA A 175 10.37 -2.63 -2.65
C ALA A 175 11.46 -2.55 -1.57
N LEU A 176 11.72 -1.34 -1.09
CA LEU A 176 12.52 -1.08 0.11
C LEU A 176 11.60 -0.56 1.21
N LEU A 177 11.59 -1.25 2.35
CA LEU A 177 10.90 -0.86 3.57
C LEU A 177 11.96 -0.47 4.61
N GLU A 178 12.10 0.82 4.86
CA GLU A 178 13.12 1.38 5.77
C GLU A 178 12.46 1.97 7.02
N ASN A 179 12.94 1.57 8.20
CA ASN A 179 12.40 2.07 9.48
C ASN A 179 10.88 1.86 9.64
N CYS A 180 10.36 0.79 9.06
CA CYS A 180 8.95 0.45 9.17
C CYS A 180 8.66 -0.38 10.43
N HIS A 181 7.50 -0.13 11.02
CA HIS A 181 6.92 -0.90 12.12
C HIS A 181 5.91 -1.90 11.56
N ILE A 182 6.14 -3.19 11.80
CA ILE A 182 5.30 -4.27 11.29
C ILE A 182 4.57 -4.93 12.46
N ASN A 183 3.23 -4.90 12.46
CA ASN A 183 2.39 -5.44 13.52
C ASN A 183 1.57 -6.65 13.05
N CYS A 184 1.84 -7.82 13.63
CA CYS A 184 1.08 -9.05 13.34
C CYS A 184 -0.13 -9.17 14.26
N LYS A 185 -1.35 -9.00 13.72
CA LYS A 185 -2.61 -9.00 14.48
C LYS A 185 -3.10 -10.41 14.85
N SER A 186 -2.67 -11.43 14.12
CA SER A 186 -2.95 -12.84 14.40
C SER A 186 -1.84 -13.72 13.81
N PRO A 187 -1.82 -15.04 14.12
CA PRO A 187 -0.94 -15.97 13.41
C PRO A 187 -1.13 -15.88 11.89
N GLY A 188 -0.03 -15.94 11.15
CA GLY A 188 -0.02 -15.79 9.69
C GLY A 188 1.38 -15.52 9.15
N PHE A 189 1.43 -14.82 8.01
CA PHE A 189 2.66 -14.57 7.27
C PHE A 189 2.80 -13.08 6.99
N ILE A 190 3.99 -12.51 7.21
CA ILE A 190 4.24 -11.09 6.92
C ILE A 190 4.25 -10.87 5.41
N THR A 191 5.04 -11.67 4.70
CA THR A 191 5.25 -11.49 3.27
C THR A 191 4.75 -12.66 2.44
N ALA A 192 4.28 -12.34 1.23
CA ALA A 192 3.98 -13.29 0.16
C ALA A 192 4.53 -12.77 -1.18
N GLN A 193 5.86 -12.70 -1.29
CA GLN A 193 6.53 -12.20 -2.48
C GLN A 193 6.40 -13.23 -3.62
N SER A 194 6.09 -12.78 -4.85
CA SER A 194 5.71 -13.65 -5.97
C SER A 194 6.63 -13.60 -7.20
N ARG A 195 7.94 -13.45 -7.02
CA ARG A 195 8.95 -13.49 -8.09
C ARG A 195 8.86 -14.80 -8.85
N LYS A 196 8.75 -14.71 -10.18
CA LYS A 196 8.45 -15.86 -11.05
C LYS A 196 9.70 -16.50 -11.64
N SER A 197 10.80 -15.77 -11.79
CA SER A 197 12.05 -16.29 -12.35
C SER A 197 13.28 -15.61 -11.76
N SER A 198 14.43 -16.26 -11.89
CA SER A 198 15.73 -15.69 -11.51
C SER A 198 16.14 -14.48 -12.36
N GLN A 199 15.51 -14.25 -13.51
CA GLN A 199 15.78 -13.09 -14.38
C GLN A 199 15.05 -11.82 -13.92
N GLU A 200 13.98 -11.94 -13.12
CA GLU A 200 13.33 -10.78 -12.52
C GLU A 200 14.24 -10.15 -11.45
N SER A 201 14.31 -8.82 -11.40
CA SER A 201 15.03 -8.06 -10.35
C SER A 201 14.11 -7.59 -9.21
N THR A 202 12.99 -8.30 -9.02
CA THR A 202 11.96 -8.00 -8.03
C THR A 202 12.28 -8.64 -6.68
N GLY A 203 11.72 -8.08 -5.61
CA GLY A 203 12.00 -8.52 -4.25
C GLY A 203 11.79 -7.42 -3.23
N TYR A 204 11.71 -7.82 -1.97
CA TYR A 204 11.55 -6.89 -0.85
C TYR A 204 12.81 -6.83 -0.02
N VAL A 205 13.19 -5.63 0.39
CA VAL A 205 14.30 -5.38 1.30
C VAL A 205 13.74 -4.66 2.53
N PHE A 206 13.98 -5.23 3.71
CA PHE A 206 13.63 -4.61 4.99
C PHE A 206 14.91 -4.11 5.66
N LEU A 207 14.99 -2.80 5.88
CA LEU A 207 16.13 -2.11 6.46
C LEU A 207 15.72 -1.40 7.75
N ARG A 208 16.47 -1.57 8.85
CA ARG A 208 16.20 -0.91 10.16
C ARG A 208 14.75 -1.03 10.63
N TYR A 209 14.12 -2.18 10.44
CA TYR A 209 12.70 -2.38 10.71
C TYR A 209 12.46 -2.95 12.11
N ALA A 210 11.26 -2.76 12.65
CA ALA A 210 10.84 -3.37 13.91
C ALA A 210 9.59 -4.23 13.68
N VAL A 211 9.57 -5.44 14.25
CA VAL A 211 8.39 -6.32 14.25
C VAL A 211 7.82 -6.40 15.65
N PHE A 212 6.55 -6.08 15.78
CA PHE A 212 5.78 -6.26 17.00
C PHE A 212 4.75 -7.38 16.79
N THR A 213 4.77 -8.35 17.69
CA THR A 213 3.82 -9.46 17.72
C THR A 213 3.69 -9.93 19.16
N ILE A 214 2.50 -10.38 19.55
CA ILE A 214 2.29 -11.11 20.80
C ILE A 214 2.46 -12.63 20.62
N PHE A 215 2.79 -13.08 19.41
CA PHE A 215 2.86 -14.49 19.02
C PHE A 215 4.32 -14.93 18.77
N ALA A 216 4.65 -16.15 19.20
CA ALA A 216 6.02 -16.65 19.29
C ALA A 216 6.76 -16.84 17.95
N HIS A 217 6.07 -16.86 16.81
CA HIS A 217 6.65 -17.15 15.49
C HIS A 217 6.26 -16.09 14.46
N VAL A 218 7.28 -15.47 13.86
CA VAL A 218 7.13 -14.51 12.76
C VAL A 218 7.68 -15.17 11.51
N LEU A 219 6.88 -15.23 10.46
CA LEU A 219 7.23 -15.97 9.26
C LEU A 219 7.18 -15.09 8.01
N PHE A 220 8.31 -15.03 7.31
CA PHE A 220 8.40 -14.47 5.97
C PHE A 220 8.21 -15.62 4.98
N VAL A 221 7.20 -15.54 4.12
CA VAL A 221 6.91 -16.62 3.16
C VAL A 221 7.30 -16.21 1.74
N CYS A 222 8.12 -17.07 1.17
CA CYS A 222 8.46 -17.09 -0.25
C CYS A 222 7.40 -17.91 -0.99
N CYS A 223 6.43 -17.25 -1.64
CA CYS A 223 5.30 -17.91 -2.31
C CYS A 223 5.66 -18.61 -3.64
N LYS A 224 6.87 -18.37 -4.17
CA LYS A 224 7.37 -18.93 -5.44
C LYS A 224 8.84 -19.35 -5.28
N PRO A 225 9.34 -20.28 -6.13
CA PRO A 225 10.70 -20.83 -6.00
C PRO A 225 11.80 -19.77 -6.10
N PHE A 226 11.53 -18.60 -6.70
CA PHE A 226 12.50 -17.51 -6.86
C PHE A 226 12.24 -16.30 -5.94
N SER A 227 11.26 -16.40 -5.02
CA SER A 227 10.90 -15.30 -4.13
C SER A 227 12.10 -14.80 -3.34
N SER A 228 12.26 -13.46 -3.30
CA SER A 228 13.37 -12.78 -2.65
C SER A 228 12.84 -11.80 -1.62
N SER A 229 13.09 -12.07 -0.35
CA SER A 229 12.91 -11.12 0.75
C SER A 229 14.20 -11.07 1.55
N CYS A 230 14.88 -9.93 1.54
CA CYS A 230 16.11 -9.72 2.28
C CYS A 230 15.82 -8.90 3.54
N VAL A 231 16.40 -9.33 4.64
CA VAL A 231 16.16 -8.79 5.97
C VAL A 231 17.51 -8.45 6.59
N ASP A 232 17.76 -7.17 6.89
CA ASP A 232 18.92 -6.79 7.70
C ASP A 232 18.68 -7.21 9.15
N ARG A 233 19.54 -8.09 9.67
CA ARG A 233 19.39 -8.73 11.00
C ARG A 233 19.85 -7.84 12.16
N SER A 234 20.38 -6.66 11.89
CA SER A 234 21.02 -5.81 12.91
C SER A 234 20.09 -5.34 14.04
N HIS A 235 18.76 -5.35 13.86
CA HIS A 235 17.79 -4.78 14.81
C HIS A 235 16.59 -5.69 15.12
N VAL A 236 16.66 -6.99 14.80
CA VAL A 236 15.56 -7.92 15.08
C VAL A 236 15.68 -8.40 16.54
N PRO A 237 14.71 -8.10 17.43
CA PRO A 237 14.68 -8.77 18.74
C PRO A 237 14.64 -10.28 18.52
N SER A 238 15.19 -11.08 19.45
CA SER A 238 15.44 -12.53 19.31
C SER A 238 14.18 -13.36 18.99
N PHE A 239 13.71 -13.27 17.75
CA PHE A 239 12.62 -14.03 17.17
C PHE A 239 13.19 -14.79 15.98
N PHE A 240 12.85 -16.07 15.87
CA PHE A 240 13.27 -16.91 14.75
C PHE A 240 12.66 -16.36 13.45
N VAL A 241 13.44 -15.59 12.69
CA VAL A 241 13.12 -15.27 11.29
C VAL A 241 13.31 -16.55 10.50
N THR A 242 12.23 -17.29 10.33
CA THR A 242 12.20 -18.47 9.46
C THR A 242 11.72 -18.05 8.08
N PHE A 243 12.40 -18.49 7.04
CA PHE A 243 11.91 -18.39 5.67
C PHE A 243 11.28 -19.73 5.30
N HIS A 244 9.99 -19.73 4.94
CA HIS A 244 9.36 -20.92 4.38
C HIS A 244 9.13 -20.73 2.87
N THR A 245 9.56 -21.70 2.08
CA THR A 245 9.18 -21.85 0.68
C THR A 245 7.87 -22.64 0.63
N PHE A 246 6.80 -22.03 0.11
CA PHE A 246 5.51 -22.71 -0.05
C PHE A 246 5.27 -23.06 -1.53
N THR A 247 5.61 -24.27 -1.94
CA THR A 247 5.36 -24.79 -3.29
C THR A 247 4.01 -25.51 -3.34
N GLY A 248 2.90 -24.77 -3.27
CA GLY A 248 1.57 -25.41 -3.29
C GLY A 248 0.35 -24.50 -3.38
N LYS A 249 0.51 -23.17 -3.30
CA LYS A 249 -0.62 -22.25 -3.44
C LYS A 249 -0.93 -22.07 -4.94
N PRO A 250 -2.18 -22.33 -5.40
CA PRO A 250 -2.56 -22.01 -6.77
C PRO A 250 -2.25 -20.54 -7.08
N PRO A 251 -1.94 -20.18 -8.34
CA PRO A 251 -1.74 -18.78 -8.71
C PRO A 251 -2.98 -17.98 -8.26
N ARG A 252 -2.76 -16.98 -7.39
CA ARG A 252 -3.82 -16.04 -7.00
C ARG A 252 -4.13 -15.22 -8.26
N GLN A 253 -5.36 -15.37 -8.76
CA GLN A 253 -5.90 -14.58 -9.88
C GLN A 253 -6.14 -13.14 -9.43
#